data_AF-A0A357YT40-F1
#
_entry.id   AF-A0A357YT40-F1
#
_cell.length_a   1.000
_cell.length_b   1.000
_cell.length_c   1.000
_cell.angle_alpha   90.00
_cell.angle_beta   90.00
_cell.angle_gamma   90.00
#
_symmetry.space_group_name_H-M   'P 1'
#
loop_
_entity.id
_entity.type
_entity.pdbx_description
1 polymer ?
#
loop_
_entity_poly.entity_id
_entity_poly.type
_entity_poly.pdbx_seq_one_letter_code
_entity_poly.pdbx_strand_id
1 'polypeptide(L)'
;GLKYDQGRKKEPKGGQYIMELRPLGIATEIVQETGLNITYNYDDLMFIEHNPFILQFDDENSKNLNLFFNVDCEQETAEKLEAQLKNAASQRGFTVTTSGKFEMRQKENTEEIDIKFNV
;
A
#
# COMPACT_ATOMS: atom_id res chain seq x y z
N GLY A 1 -5.94 -51.15 11.67
CA GLY A 1 -5.58 -50.02 12.56
C GLY A 1 -4.17 -49.62 12.21
N LEU A 2 -3.81 -48.35 12.08
CA LEU A 2 -4.19 -47.20 12.90
C LEU A 2 -4.34 -45.94 12.02
N LYS A 3 -5.21 -45.03 12.50
CA LYS A 3 -5.59 -43.76 11.89
C LYS A 3 -4.50 -42.72 12.15
N TYR A 4 -4.17 -41.92 11.15
CA TYR A 4 -3.58 -40.59 11.37
C TYR A 4 -4.70 -39.56 11.22
N ASP A 5 -4.91 -38.83 12.31
CA ASP A 5 -5.96 -37.84 12.50
C ASP A 5 -5.60 -36.54 11.75
N GLN A 6 -6.24 -36.29 10.61
CA GLN A 6 -6.20 -34.98 9.98
C GLN A 6 -7.12 -34.04 10.76
N GLY A 7 -6.50 -33.26 11.65
CA GLY A 7 -7.12 -32.07 12.21
C GLY A 7 -7.66 -31.20 11.09
N ARG A 8 -8.99 -31.10 11.02
CA ARG A 8 -9.76 -30.29 10.08
C ARG A 8 -9.24 -28.85 10.08
N LYS A 9 -8.55 -28.44 9.01
CA LYS A 9 -8.70 -27.07 8.49
C LYS A 9 -9.66 -27.18 7.31
N LYS A 10 -10.83 -26.55 7.47
CA LYS A 10 -11.90 -26.57 6.49
C LYS A 10 -11.37 -25.96 5.19
N GLU A 11 -11.31 -26.74 4.13
CA GLU A 11 -11.19 -26.21 2.77
C GLU A 11 -12.41 -25.32 2.50
N PRO A 12 -12.23 -24.06 2.07
CA PRO A 12 -13.36 -23.27 1.62
C PRO A 12 -13.87 -23.90 0.32
N LYS A 13 -15.11 -24.40 0.38
CA LYS A 13 -15.82 -24.93 -0.78
C LYS A 13 -16.05 -23.80 -1.77
N GLY A 14 -15.50 -23.95 -2.98
CA GLY A 14 -15.93 -23.30 -4.21
C GLY A 14 -16.41 -21.85 -4.04
N GLY A 15 -15.49 -20.92 -3.81
CA GLY A 15 -15.72 -19.50 -3.99
C GLY A 15 -14.76 -19.01 -5.07
N GLN A 16 -15.25 -18.29 -6.07
CA GLN A 16 -14.40 -17.38 -6.83
C GLN A 16 -13.55 -16.58 -5.82
N TYR A 17 -12.24 -16.49 -6.03
CA TYR A 17 -11.44 -15.45 -5.39
C TYR A 17 -12.09 -14.12 -5.77
N ILE A 18 -12.94 -13.59 -4.90
CA ILE A 18 -13.28 -12.18 -4.93
C ILE A 18 -11.98 -11.49 -4.53
N MET A 19 -11.14 -11.15 -5.50
CA MET A 19 -10.25 -10.01 -5.30
C MET A 19 -11.20 -8.89 -4.90
N GLU A 20 -11.21 -8.50 -3.63
CA GLU A 20 -11.96 -7.31 -3.24
C GLU A 20 -11.49 -6.20 -4.17
N LEU A 21 -12.44 -5.58 -4.86
CA LEU A 21 -12.12 -4.52 -5.82
C LEU A 21 -11.46 -3.39 -5.05
N ARG A 22 -10.13 -3.31 -5.14
CA ARG A 22 -9.34 -2.23 -4.55
C ARG A 22 -9.81 -0.92 -5.18
N PRO A 23 -10.33 0.04 -4.40
CA PRO A 23 -10.98 1.24 -4.92
C PRO A 23 -9.94 2.26 -5.39
N LEU A 24 -9.21 1.92 -6.46
CA LEU A 24 -8.10 2.69 -7.01
C LEU A 24 -8.51 4.12 -7.35
N GLY A 25 -9.71 4.35 -7.87
CA GLY A 25 -10.21 5.71 -8.15
C GLY A 25 -10.21 6.60 -6.91
N ILE A 26 -10.65 6.08 -5.76
CA ILE A 26 -10.65 6.84 -4.50
C ILE A 26 -9.22 7.08 -4.03
N ALA A 27 -8.34 6.07 -4.12
CA ALA A 27 -6.93 6.25 -3.77
C ALA A 27 -6.24 7.30 -4.66
N THR A 28 -6.54 7.30 -5.97
CA THR A 28 -6.06 8.32 -6.91
C THR A 28 -6.50 9.72 -6.51
N GLU A 29 -7.78 9.91 -6.19
CA GLU A 29 -8.30 11.20 -5.74
C GLU A 29 -7.64 11.66 -4.43
N ILE A 30 -7.39 10.74 -3.49
CA ILE A 30 -6.68 11.05 -2.23
C ILE A 30 -5.25 11.54 -2.52
N VAL A 31 -4.52 10.87 -3.41
CA VAL A 31 -3.15 11.25 -3.78
C VAL A 31 -3.12 12.61 -4.46
N GLN A 32 -4.10 12.92 -5.33
CA GLN A 32 -4.15 14.18 -6.07
C GLN A 32 -4.26 15.42 -5.16
N GLU A 33 -4.79 15.30 -3.95
CA GLU A 33 -4.82 16.40 -2.95
C GLU A 33 -3.41 16.80 -2.45
N THR A 34 -2.40 15.94 -2.66
CA THR A 34 -0.99 16.27 -2.40
C THR A 34 -0.33 17.00 -3.55
N GLY A 35 -0.99 17.09 -4.72
CA GLY A 35 -0.42 17.59 -5.96
C GLY A 35 0.44 16.58 -6.72
N LEU A 36 0.48 15.32 -6.26
CA LEU A 36 1.21 14.22 -6.90
C LEU A 36 0.26 13.28 -7.63
N ASN A 37 0.83 12.38 -8.44
CA ASN A 37 0.09 11.37 -9.18
C ASN A 37 0.59 9.96 -8.87
N ILE A 38 -0.32 8.98 -8.96
CA ILE A 38 0.06 7.57 -9.02
C ILE A 38 0.64 7.33 -10.42
N THR A 39 1.88 6.85 -10.50
CA THR A 39 2.59 6.59 -11.77
C THR A 39 2.53 5.14 -12.18
N TYR A 40 2.49 4.24 -11.19
CA TYR A 40 2.44 2.80 -11.41
C TYR A 40 1.74 2.10 -10.26
N ASN A 41 1.03 1.03 -10.55
CA ASN A 41 0.42 0.16 -9.56
C ASN A 41 0.89 -1.28 -9.76
N TYR A 42 1.28 -1.94 -8.68
CA TYR A 42 1.71 -3.33 -8.68
C TYR A 42 1.00 -4.06 -7.56
N ASP A 43 0.08 -4.96 -7.92
CA ASP A 43 -0.79 -5.65 -6.97
C ASP A 43 -1.57 -4.66 -6.06
N ASP A 44 -1.20 -4.56 -4.79
CA ASP A 44 -1.75 -3.65 -3.77
C ASP A 44 -0.96 -2.34 -3.61
N LEU A 45 0.25 -2.27 -4.18
CA LEU A 45 1.15 -1.14 -4.07
C LEU A 45 0.87 -0.09 -5.13
N MET A 46 0.90 1.17 -4.72
CA MET A 46 0.76 2.35 -5.56
C MET A 46 2.02 3.20 -5.42
N PHE A 47 2.72 3.36 -6.54
CA PHE A 47 3.92 4.18 -6.67
C PHE A 47 3.54 5.58 -7.09
N ILE A 48 4.16 6.55 -6.42
CA ILE A 48 3.83 7.96 -6.56
C ILE A 48 4.94 8.64 -7.35
N GLU A 49 4.58 9.64 -8.14
CA GLU A 49 5.54 10.52 -8.83
C GLU A 49 6.65 10.99 -7.87
N HIS A 50 7.90 10.89 -8.32
CA HIS A 50 9.12 11.13 -7.54
C HIS A 50 9.35 10.21 -6.32
N ASN A 51 8.47 9.23 -6.08
CA ASN A 51 8.54 8.25 -4.99
C ASN A 51 8.85 8.83 -3.60
N PRO A 52 8.19 9.92 -3.14
CA PRO A 52 8.34 10.39 -1.76
C PRO A 52 7.68 9.44 -0.75
N PHE A 53 6.64 8.71 -1.20
CA PHE A 53 5.96 7.67 -0.44
C PHE A 53 5.40 6.59 -1.38
N ILE A 54 5.02 5.45 -0.79
CA ILE A 54 4.23 4.38 -1.40
C ILE A 54 2.96 4.22 -0.56
N LEU A 55 1.84 4.00 -1.24
CA LEU A 55 0.59 3.58 -0.60
C LEU A 55 0.34 2.11 -0.89
N GLN A 56 -0.23 1.39 0.07
CA GLN A 56 -0.63 0.00 -0.05
C GLN A 56 -2.08 -0.15 0.42
N PHE A 57 -2.90 -0.89 -0.33
CA PHE A 57 -4.21 -1.29 0.16
C PHE A 57 -4.06 -2.29 1.32
N ASP A 58 -4.80 -2.05 2.39
CA ASP A 58 -4.80 -2.94 3.55
C ASP A 58 -5.75 -4.12 3.31
N ASP A 59 -5.19 -5.34 3.29
CA ASP A 59 -5.93 -6.59 3.10
C ASP A 59 -6.88 -6.92 4.27
N GLU A 60 -6.64 -6.37 5.47
CA GLU A 60 -7.49 -6.58 6.64
C GLU A 60 -8.57 -5.49 6.76
N ASN A 61 -8.36 -4.34 6.13
CA ASN A 61 -9.28 -3.20 6.18
C ASN A 61 -9.37 -2.48 4.82
N SER A 62 -10.41 -2.79 4.05
CA SER A 62 -10.68 -2.21 2.72
C SER A 62 -10.91 -0.69 2.71
N LYS A 63 -10.97 -0.04 3.87
CA LYS A 63 -11.05 1.42 4.04
C LYS A 63 -9.76 2.03 4.60
N ASN A 64 -8.67 1.28 4.68
CA ASN A 64 -7.37 1.78 5.10
C ASN A 64 -6.34 1.71 3.96
N LEU A 65 -5.45 2.70 3.95
CA LEU A 65 -4.25 2.73 3.13
C LEU A 65 -3.04 2.79 4.05
N ASN A 66 -2.13 1.82 3.90
CA ASN A 66 -0.84 1.84 4.58
C ASN A 66 0.10 2.78 3.82
N LEU A 67 0.75 3.68 4.55
CA LEU A 67 1.63 4.71 4.04
C LEU A 67 3.08 4.42 4.46
N PHE A 68 3.95 4.30 3.46
CA PHE A 68 5.38 4.10 3.65
C PHE A 68 6.13 5.27 3.04
N PHE A 69 6.88 6.02 3.85
CA PHE A 69 7.71 7.11 3.34
C PHE A 69 9.05 6.60 2.84
N ASN A 70 9.56 7.21 1.77
CA ASN A 70 10.93 6.96 1.35
C ASN A 70 11.88 7.43 2.47
N VAL A 71 12.95 6.67 2.77
CA VAL A 71 13.97 7.10 3.73
C VAL A 71 14.63 8.43 3.34
N ASP A 72 14.65 8.73 2.05
CA ASP A 72 15.22 9.95 1.48
C ASP A 72 14.22 11.12 1.47
N CYS A 73 12.98 10.91 1.90
CA CYS A 73 12.00 11.99 2.04
C CYS A 73 12.32 12.84 3.27
N GLU A 74 12.46 14.15 3.07
CA GLU A 74 12.68 15.09 4.18
C GLU A 74 11.50 15.07 5.16
N GLN A 75 11.81 15.16 6.45
CA GLN A 75 10.84 15.00 7.54
C GLN A 75 9.68 16.02 7.45
N GLU A 76 9.99 17.30 7.21
CA GLU A 76 8.97 18.35 7.09
C GLU A 76 8.03 18.09 5.89
N THR A 77 8.60 17.62 4.78
CA THR A 77 7.81 17.23 3.60
C THR A 77 6.94 16.02 3.88
N ALA A 78 7.47 15.01 4.57
CA ALA A 78 6.72 13.81 4.96
C ALA A 78 5.53 14.17 5.88
N GLU A 79 5.74 15.02 6.89
CA GLU A 79 4.68 15.47 7.80
C GLU A 79 3.56 16.23 7.07
N LYS A 80 3.92 17.10 6.13
CA LYS A 80 2.96 17.82 5.30
C LYS A 80 2.14 16.86 4.42
N LEU A 81 2.81 15.94 3.74
CA LEU A 81 2.17 14.94 2.88
C LEU A 81 1.24 14.02 3.70
N GLU A 82 1.68 13.56 4.87
CA GLU A 82 0.88 12.74 5.77
C GLU A 82 -0.40 13.46 6.18
N ALA A 83 -0.29 14.73 6.59
CA ALA A 83 -1.46 15.53 6.98
C ALA A 83 -2.45 15.71 5.82
N GLN A 84 -1.95 15.98 4.61
CA GLN A 84 -2.77 16.11 3.41
C GLN A 84 -3.50 14.80 3.08
N LEU A 85 -2.77 13.67 3.05
CA LEU A 85 -3.33 12.35 2.77
C LEU A 85 -4.38 11.94 3.80
N LYS A 86 -4.10 12.11 5.10
CA LYS A 86 -5.05 11.78 6.17
C LYS A 86 -6.32 12.62 6.08
N ASN A 87 -6.19 13.92 5.82
CA ASN A 87 -7.35 14.78 5.63
C ASN A 87 -8.17 14.33 4.41
N ALA A 88 -7.53 14.17 3.25
CA ALA A 88 -8.16 13.75 2.00
C ALA A 88 -8.88 12.39 2.11
N ALA A 89 -8.26 11.43 2.79
CA ALA A 89 -8.83 10.12 3.04
C ALA A 89 -10.06 10.19 3.94
N SER A 90 -10.00 10.96 5.04
CA SER A 90 -11.12 11.09 5.98
C SER A 90 -12.38 11.65 5.30
N GLN A 91 -12.24 12.63 4.40
CA GLN A 91 -13.35 13.19 3.63
C GLN A 91 -14.02 12.17 2.69
N ARG A 92 -13.33 11.08 2.38
CA ARG A 92 -13.78 10.01 1.48
C ARG A 92 -14.13 8.71 2.22
N GLY A 93 -14.14 8.75 3.56
CA GLY A 93 -14.44 7.58 4.40
C GLY A 93 -13.31 6.54 4.42
N PHE A 94 -12.08 6.99 4.20
CA PHE A 94 -10.85 6.19 4.32
C PHE A 94 -9.99 6.65 5.49
N THR A 95 -9.12 5.76 5.94
CA THR A 95 -8.01 6.07 6.83
C THR A 95 -6.69 5.90 6.10
N VAL A 96 -5.69 6.70 6.48
CA VAL A 96 -4.29 6.52 6.06
C VAL A 96 -3.48 6.30 7.33
N THR A 97 -2.76 5.19 7.38
CA THR A 97 -1.94 4.78 8.53
C THR A 97 -0.48 4.79 8.12
N THR A 98 0.34 5.56 8.82
CA THR A 98 1.81 5.54 8.62
C THR A 98 2.34 4.22 9.15
N SER A 99 2.81 3.36 8.25
CA SER A 99 3.13 1.95 8.53
C SER A 99 4.62 1.62 8.41
N GLY A 100 5.45 2.59 8.03
CA GLY A 100 6.91 2.43 8.03
C GLY A 100 7.61 3.33 7.03
N LYS A 101 8.82 2.91 6.65
CA LYS A 101 9.61 3.54 5.59
C LYS A 101 9.95 2.53 4.50
N PHE A 102 10.43 3.00 3.36
CA PHE A 102 11.05 2.14 2.35
C PHE A 102 12.35 2.74 1.82
N GLU A 103 13.22 1.87 1.35
CA GLU A 103 14.42 2.20 0.59
C GLU A 103 14.25 1.73 -0.84
N MET A 104 14.72 2.54 -1.80
CA MET A 104 14.72 2.19 -3.22
C MET A 104 16.17 2.14 -3.71
N ARG A 105 16.58 1.04 -4.34
CA ARG A 105 17.94 0.88 -4.88
C ARG A 105 17.87 0.36 -6.30
N GLN A 106 18.53 1.05 -7.23
CA GLN A 106 18.71 0.54 -8.58
C GLN A 106 19.78 -0.55 -8.57
N LYS A 107 19.49 -1.71 -9.16
CA LYS A 107 20.50 -2.77 -9.31
C LYS A 107 21.51 -2.38 -10.38
N GLU A 108 22.79 -2.52 -10.05
CA GLU A 108 23.89 -2.19 -10.97
C GLU A 108 23.73 -2.88 -12.32
N ASN A 109 23.90 -2.12 -13.40
CA ASN A 109 23.84 -2.59 -14.78
C ASN A 109 22.49 -3.20 -15.20
N THR A 110 21.38 -2.85 -14.54
CA THR A 110 20.03 -3.29 -14.92
C THR A 110 19.01 -2.15 -14.81
N GLU A 111 17.84 -2.34 -15.39
CA GLU A 111 16.66 -1.49 -15.19
C GLU A 111 15.82 -1.92 -13.97
N GLU A 112 16.28 -2.94 -13.24
CA GLU A 112 15.59 -3.45 -12.05
C GLU A 112 15.83 -2.53 -10.84
N ILE A 113 14.78 -2.40 -10.03
CA ILE A 113 14.78 -1.63 -8.79
C ILE A 113 14.42 -2.58 -7.65
N ASP A 114 15.24 -2.61 -6.60
CA ASP A 114 14.91 -3.25 -5.34
C ASP A 114 14.21 -2.25 -4.42
N ILE A 115 13.10 -2.69 -3.85
CA ILE A 115 12.37 -1.94 -2.83
C ILE A 115 12.42 -2.75 -1.54
N LYS A 116 12.87 -2.11 -0.47
CA LYS A 116 12.93 -2.72 0.86
C LYS A 116 12.06 -1.92 1.81
N PHE A 117 11.05 -2.56 2.38
CA PHE A 117 10.22 -1.99 3.44
C PHE A 117 10.88 -2.17 4.80
N ASN A 118 10.90 -1.08 5.57
CA ASN A 118 11.35 -1.00 6.95
C ASN A 118 10.10 -0.74 7.81
N VAL A 119 9.45 -1.84 8.21
CA VAL A 119 8.24 -1.91 9.06
C VAL A 119 8.58 -2.06 10.54
#